data_AF-A0A2D4P0I5-F1
#
_entry.id   AF-A0A2D4P0I5-F1
#
_cell.length_a   1.000
_cell.length_b   1.000
_cell.length_c   1.000
_cell.angle_alpha   90.00
_cell.angle_beta   90.00
_cell.angle_gamma   90.00
#
_symmetry.space_group_name_H-M   'P 1'
#
loop_
_entity.id
_entity.type
_entity.pdbx_description
1 polymer ?
#
loop_
_entity_poly.entity_id
_entity_poly.type
_entity_poly.pdbx_seq_one_letter_code
_entity_poly.pdbx_strand_id
1 'polypeptide(L)'
;IQVANQSSNISHLEEQGAALSRLIAEAEDKSKQDGLQLLKDFKGTLVRCENITFQDPEMVPVDTGKKYRNYFLVDVLMRKVEKVFNKAPRADLTLDPETAHPRLTLSSDSRGVRLGERWRDLPDNPKRFDSDYCVLAVQGFMYGRHYWEVEVGGRRGWAVGAARESARRKEKSSSGSHQKREIWCVGTNGKKYQALTTTEQTCLSPAEKLRRF
;
A
#
# COMPACT_ATOMS: atom_id res chain seq x y z
N ILE A 1 -22.14 13.86 10.35
CA ILE A 1 -22.85 14.68 9.34
C ILE A 1 -23.29 13.80 8.17
N GLN A 2 -22.37 13.22 7.38
CA GLN A 2 -22.74 12.37 6.22
C GLN A 2 -23.69 11.19 6.54
N VAL A 3 -23.41 10.41 7.60
CA VAL A 3 -24.26 9.27 8.01
C VAL A 3 -25.62 9.73 8.55
N ALA A 4 -25.67 10.89 9.23
CA ALA A 4 -26.91 11.43 9.78
C ALA A 4 -27.86 11.90 8.66
N ASN A 5 -27.32 12.55 7.61
CA ASN A 5 -28.10 12.97 6.45
C ASN A 5 -28.58 11.77 5.61
N GLN A 6 -27.75 10.72 5.48
CA GLN A 6 -28.17 9.48 4.82
C GLN A 6 -29.32 8.78 5.57
N SER A 7 -29.23 8.70 6.90
CA SER A 7 -30.32 8.13 7.72
C SER A 7 -31.61 8.93 7.59
N SER A 8 -31.52 10.26 7.55
CA SER A 8 -32.67 11.14 7.37
C SER A 8 -33.34 10.94 6.00
N ASN A 9 -32.55 10.82 4.93
CA ASN A 9 -33.08 10.55 3.58
C ASN A 9 -33.79 9.20 3.50
N ILE A 10 -33.23 8.16 4.13
CA ILE A 10 -33.84 6.83 4.18
C ILE A 10 -35.20 6.89 4.87
N SER A 11 -35.27 7.49 6.07
CA SER A 11 -36.54 7.60 6.81
C SER A 11 -37.61 8.38 6.03
N HIS A 12 -37.24 9.45 5.33
CA HIS A 12 -38.18 10.21 4.51
C HIS A 12 -38.71 9.39 3.32
N LEU A 13 -37.84 8.64 2.63
CA LEU A 13 -38.25 7.75 1.54
C LEU A 13 -39.16 6.61 2.04
N GLU A 14 -38.90 6.07 3.23
CA GLU A 14 -39.74 5.05 3.86
C GLU A 14 -41.13 5.60 4.19
N GLU A 15 -41.22 6.81 4.74
CA GLU A 15 -42.50 7.49 5.01
C GLU A 15 -43.30 7.74 3.72
N GLN A 16 -42.64 8.21 2.66
CA GLN A 16 -43.27 8.38 1.35
C GLN A 16 -43.76 7.06 0.75
N GLY A 17 -42.97 5.98 0.88
CA GLY A 17 -43.36 4.64 0.46
C GLY A 17 -44.57 4.10 1.22
N ALA A 18 -44.64 4.36 2.54
CA ALA A 18 -45.79 4.00 3.36
C ALA A 18 -47.04 4.79 2.98
N ALA A 19 -46.92 6.09 2.72
CA ALA A 19 -48.02 6.94 2.28
C ALA A 19 -48.61 6.47 0.93
N LEU A 20 -47.74 6.12 -0.03
CA LEU A 20 -48.16 5.55 -1.31
C LEU A 20 -48.88 4.23 -1.15
N SER A 21 -48.32 3.32 -0.33
CA SER A 21 -48.92 2.01 -0.07
C SER A 21 -50.33 2.14 0.50
N ARG A 22 -50.55 3.11 1.39
CA ARG A 22 -51.87 3.40 1.96
C ARG A 22 -52.86 3.90 0.92
N LEU A 23 -52.43 4.76 0.00
CA LEU A 23 -53.30 5.29 -1.06
C LEU A 23 -53.65 4.22 -2.10
N ILE A 24 -52.71 3.33 -2.43
CA ILE A 24 -52.96 2.16 -3.27
C ILE A 24 -54.01 1.26 -2.62
N ALA A 25 -53.83 0.91 -1.35
CA ALA A 25 -54.78 0.08 -0.62
C ALA A 25 -56.17 0.73 -0.54
N GLU A 26 -56.25 2.05 -0.31
CA GLU A 26 -57.52 2.78 -0.32
C GLU A 26 -58.21 2.75 -1.69
N ALA A 27 -57.46 2.93 -2.78
CA ALA A 27 -57.99 2.88 -4.13
C ALA A 27 -58.48 1.47 -4.50
N GLU A 28 -57.73 0.43 -4.11
CA GLU A 28 -58.10 -0.97 -4.33
C GLU A 28 -59.36 -1.36 -3.55
N ASP A 29 -59.51 -0.94 -2.29
CA ASP A 29 -60.68 -1.22 -1.46
C ASP A 29 -61.94 -0.58 -2.06
N LYS A 30 -61.84 0.70 -2.45
CA LYS A 30 -62.96 1.41 -3.06
C LYS A 30 -63.36 0.83 -4.41
N SER A 31 -62.41 0.31 -5.19
CA SER A 31 -62.73 -0.34 -6.47
C SER A 31 -63.65 -1.57 -6.34
N LYS A 32 -63.70 -2.19 -5.16
CA LYS A 32 -64.52 -3.38 -4.87
C LYS A 32 -65.93 -3.04 -4.39
N GLN A 33 -66.26 -1.75 -4.22
CA GLN A 33 -67.56 -1.31 -3.73
C GLN A 33 -68.64 -1.34 -4.83
N ASP A 34 -69.90 -1.25 -4.41
CA ASP A 34 -71.03 -1.09 -5.33
C ASP A 34 -70.87 0.16 -6.20
N GLY A 35 -71.32 0.08 -7.46
CA GLY A 35 -71.03 1.10 -8.49
C GLY A 35 -71.46 2.52 -8.11
N LEU A 36 -72.58 2.67 -7.38
CA LEU A 36 -73.05 4.00 -6.93
C LEU A 36 -72.19 4.56 -5.79
N GLN A 37 -71.65 3.72 -4.92
CA GLN A 37 -70.79 4.13 -3.82
C GLN A 37 -69.37 4.46 -4.31
N LEU A 38 -68.85 3.65 -5.25
CA LEU A 38 -67.60 3.93 -5.95
C LEU A 38 -67.63 5.31 -6.61
N LEU A 39 -68.69 5.64 -7.35
CA LEU A 39 -68.84 6.95 -8.02
C LEU A 39 -68.78 8.14 -7.07
N LYS A 40 -69.29 7.99 -5.83
CA LYS A 40 -69.22 9.03 -4.80
C LYS A 40 -67.81 9.19 -4.24
N ASP A 41 -67.15 8.08 -3.93
CA ASP A 41 -65.88 8.08 -3.18
C ASP A 41 -64.64 8.19 -4.07
N PHE A 42 -64.78 7.93 -5.38
CA PHE A 42 -63.70 7.98 -6.35
C PHE A 42 -63.07 9.37 -6.44
N LYS A 43 -63.89 10.43 -6.46
CA LYS A 43 -63.41 11.82 -6.58
C LYS A 43 -62.46 12.20 -5.44
N GLY A 44 -62.80 11.84 -4.20
CA GLY A 44 -61.95 12.13 -3.05
C GLY A 44 -60.63 11.35 -3.06
N THR A 45 -60.67 10.12 -3.58
CA THR A 45 -59.49 9.26 -3.70
C THR A 45 -58.56 9.78 -4.79
N LEU A 46 -59.11 10.15 -5.94
CA LEU A 46 -58.36 10.72 -7.06
C LEU A 46 -57.62 12.00 -6.66
N VAL A 47 -58.33 12.92 -5.97
CA VAL A 47 -57.73 14.16 -5.45
C VAL A 47 -56.58 13.87 -4.49
N ARG A 48 -56.64 12.82 -3.66
CA ARG A 48 -55.53 12.45 -2.79
C ARG A 48 -54.36 11.83 -3.56
N CYS A 49 -54.62 11.06 -4.61
CA CYS A 49 -53.58 10.51 -5.48
C CYS A 49 -52.87 11.61 -6.29
N GLU A 50 -53.60 12.60 -6.78
CA GLU A 50 -53.06 13.71 -7.57
C GLU A 50 -52.23 14.69 -6.74
N ASN A 51 -52.55 14.84 -5.45
CA ASN A 51 -51.87 15.78 -4.55
C ASN A 51 -50.69 15.15 -3.77
N ILE A 52 -50.19 13.98 -4.19
CA ILE A 52 -48.99 13.40 -3.57
C ILE A 52 -47.79 14.27 -3.92
N THR A 53 -47.10 14.74 -2.89
CA THR A 53 -45.86 15.50 -3.04
C THR A 53 -44.66 14.61 -2.74
N PHE A 54 -43.70 14.58 -3.68
CA PHE A 54 -42.42 13.94 -3.48
C PHE A 54 -41.38 15.01 -3.17
N GLN A 55 -40.74 14.93 -2.00
CA GLN A 55 -39.47 15.63 -1.80
C GLN A 55 -38.35 14.75 -2.35
N ASP A 56 -37.51 15.34 -3.19
CA ASP A 56 -36.29 14.68 -3.68
C ASP A 56 -35.30 14.53 -2.52
N PRO A 57 -34.65 13.36 -2.36
CA PRO A 57 -33.65 13.18 -1.32
C PRO A 57 -32.45 14.11 -1.57
N GLU A 58 -31.94 14.72 -0.50
CA GLU A 58 -30.79 15.61 -0.60
C GLU A 58 -29.56 14.81 -1.07
N MET A 59 -28.91 15.25 -2.15
CA MET A 59 -27.71 14.59 -2.66
C MET A 59 -26.58 14.76 -1.65
N VAL A 60 -26.28 13.70 -0.90
CA VAL A 60 -25.16 13.69 0.03
C VAL A 60 -23.86 13.44 -0.74
N PRO A 61 -22.92 14.41 -0.82
CA PRO A 61 -21.65 14.19 -1.48
C PRO A 61 -20.90 13.06 -0.76
N VAL A 62 -20.51 12.03 -1.52
CA VAL A 62 -19.58 11.03 -1.01
C VAL A 62 -18.20 11.68 -0.96
N ASP A 63 -17.66 11.85 0.25
CA ASP A 63 -16.26 12.23 0.44
C ASP A 63 -15.35 11.12 -0.13
N THR A 64 -15.09 11.19 -1.43
CA THR A 64 -14.09 10.39 -2.15
C THR A 64 -12.66 10.86 -1.84
N GLY A 65 -12.51 11.95 -1.06
CA GLY A 65 -11.23 12.51 -0.64
C GLY A 65 -10.49 11.68 0.41
N LYS A 66 -11.19 10.77 1.11
CA LYS A 66 -10.53 9.77 1.93
C LYS A 66 -10.00 8.66 1.02
N LYS A 67 -8.69 8.66 0.79
CA LYS A 67 -7.93 7.50 0.29
C LYS A 67 -8.28 6.29 1.16
N TYR A 68 -9.29 5.52 0.76
CA TYR A 68 -9.50 4.19 1.30
C TYR A 68 -8.27 3.39 0.90
N ARG A 69 -7.34 3.20 1.85
CA ARG A 69 -6.33 2.16 1.72
C ARG A 69 -7.13 0.88 1.49
N ASN A 70 -7.00 0.26 0.33
CA ASN A 70 -7.66 -1.01 0.03
C ASN A 70 -7.06 -2.08 0.95
N TYR A 71 -7.52 -2.13 2.21
CA TYR A 71 -7.04 -3.06 3.24
C TYR A 71 -7.18 -4.50 2.77
N PHE A 72 -8.21 -4.81 1.97
CA PHE A 72 -8.35 -6.11 1.31
C PHE A 72 -7.15 -6.45 0.40
N LEU A 73 -6.71 -5.52 -0.45
CA LEU A 73 -5.55 -5.76 -1.32
C LEU A 73 -4.27 -5.90 -0.51
N VAL A 74 -4.09 -5.06 0.52
CA VAL A 74 -2.95 -5.16 1.43
C VAL A 74 -2.97 -6.51 2.14
N ASP A 75 -4.10 -6.97 2.66
CA ASP A 75 -4.22 -8.27 3.34
C ASP A 75 -3.98 -9.45 2.40
N VAL A 76 -4.47 -9.38 1.16
CA VAL A 76 -4.19 -10.42 0.14
C VAL A 76 -2.71 -10.45 -0.21
N LEU A 77 -2.08 -9.28 -0.39
CA LEU A 77 -0.65 -9.15 -0.60
C LEU A 77 0.13 -9.74 0.59
N MET A 78 -0.20 -9.34 1.81
CA MET A 78 0.47 -9.82 3.03
C MET A 78 0.34 -11.34 3.20
N ARG A 79 -0.85 -11.92 2.97
CA ARG A 79 -1.04 -13.39 3.01
C ARG A 79 -0.25 -14.12 1.94
N LYS A 80 -0.12 -13.55 0.74
CA LYS A 80 0.69 -14.14 -0.32
C LYS A 80 2.17 -14.07 0.03
N VAL A 81 2.60 -12.94 0.58
CA VAL A 81 3.97 -12.70 1.05
C VAL A 81 4.34 -13.65 2.19
N GLU A 82 3.48 -13.83 3.20
CA GLU A 82 3.67 -14.84 4.26
C GLU A 82 3.81 -16.26 3.70
N LYS A 83 2.93 -16.68 2.79
CA LYS A 83 3.02 -18.01 2.15
C LYS A 83 4.32 -18.20 1.38
N VAL A 84 4.85 -17.12 0.78
CA VAL A 84 6.14 -17.12 0.08
C VAL A 84 7.29 -17.24 1.08
N PHE A 85 7.29 -16.44 2.15
CA PHE A 85 8.32 -16.48 3.19
C PHE A 85 8.37 -17.84 3.90
N ASN A 86 7.22 -18.39 4.30
CA ASN A 86 7.14 -19.67 5.01
C ASN A 86 7.64 -20.88 4.20
N LYS A 87 7.80 -20.73 2.88
CA LYS A 87 8.25 -21.81 1.98
C LYS A 87 9.60 -21.53 1.32
N ALA A 88 10.23 -20.40 1.63
CA ALA A 88 11.53 -20.06 1.07
C ALA A 88 12.65 -20.63 1.97
N PRO A 89 13.64 -21.35 1.42
CA PRO A 89 14.81 -21.73 2.19
C PRO A 89 15.56 -20.47 2.65
N ARG A 90 16.00 -20.50 3.91
CA ARG A 90 16.92 -19.48 4.43
C ARG A 90 18.28 -19.66 3.76
N ALA A 91 18.74 -18.61 3.09
CA ALA A 91 20.07 -18.55 2.51
C ALA A 91 21.10 -18.23 3.59
N ASP A 92 22.20 -18.97 3.60
CA ASP A 92 23.39 -18.61 4.38
C ASP A 92 24.28 -17.70 3.54
N LEU A 93 24.37 -16.44 3.97
CA LEU A 93 25.06 -15.38 3.23
C LEU A 93 26.31 -14.94 3.97
N THR A 94 27.39 -14.75 3.21
CA THR A 94 28.65 -14.17 3.67
C THR A 94 29.04 -13.02 2.78
N LEU A 95 29.53 -11.93 3.37
CA LEU A 95 29.91 -10.70 2.68
C LEU A 95 31.24 -10.87 1.94
N ASP A 96 31.29 -10.41 0.69
CA ASP A 96 32.47 -10.48 -0.18
C ASP A 96 33.39 -9.24 0.01
N PRO A 97 34.60 -9.40 0.60
CA PRO A 97 35.54 -8.31 0.81
C PRO A 97 36.06 -7.66 -0.49
N GLU A 98 36.03 -8.37 -1.63
CA GLU A 98 36.45 -7.82 -2.92
C GLU A 98 35.49 -6.73 -3.40
N THR A 99 34.20 -6.87 -3.04
CA THR A 99 33.16 -5.92 -3.40
C THR A 99 33.04 -4.75 -2.42
N ALA A 100 33.47 -4.95 -1.17
CA ALA A 100 33.25 -4.00 -0.10
C ALA A 100 33.89 -2.63 -0.38
N HIS A 101 33.09 -1.58 -0.21
CA HIS A 101 33.57 -0.21 -0.26
C HIS A 101 34.69 0.04 0.78
N PRO A 102 35.77 0.79 0.46
CA PRO A 102 36.93 0.95 1.36
C PRO A 102 36.64 1.53 2.75
N ARG A 103 35.53 2.27 2.92
CA ARG A 103 35.06 2.74 4.24
C ARG A 103 34.30 1.69 5.05
N LEU A 104 33.98 0.53 4.50
CA LEU A 104 33.29 -0.53 5.23
C LEU A 104 34.31 -1.45 5.90
N THR A 105 33.98 -1.85 7.12
CA THR A 105 34.73 -2.85 7.88
C THR A 105 33.83 -4.05 8.09
N LEU A 106 34.30 -5.21 7.64
CA LEU A 106 33.63 -6.49 7.83
C LEU A 106 34.08 -7.11 9.16
N SER A 107 33.21 -7.88 9.80
CA SER A 107 33.57 -8.74 10.92
C SER A 107 34.44 -9.91 10.46
N SER A 108 35.11 -10.59 11.39
CA SER A 108 35.99 -11.72 11.10
C SER A 108 35.27 -12.93 10.50
N ASP A 109 33.97 -13.09 10.79
CA ASP A 109 33.12 -14.13 10.23
C ASP A 109 32.46 -13.73 8.89
N SER A 110 32.76 -12.53 8.38
CA SER A 110 32.18 -11.97 7.15
C SER A 110 30.65 -11.90 7.16
N ARG A 111 29.99 -11.86 8.33
CA ARG A 111 28.53 -11.73 8.43
C ARG A 111 28.05 -10.38 8.91
N GLY A 112 28.95 -9.57 9.46
CA GLY A 112 28.69 -8.22 9.94
C GLY A 112 29.41 -7.17 9.11
N VAL A 113 28.80 -6.01 8.99
CA VAL A 113 29.40 -4.84 8.35
C VAL A 113 29.12 -3.59 9.16
N ARG A 114 30.12 -2.72 9.26
CA ARG A 114 30.00 -1.40 9.88
C ARG A 114 30.70 -0.35 9.04
N LEU A 115 30.18 0.87 9.11
CA LEU A 115 30.88 2.03 8.56
C LEU A 115 32.09 2.33 9.45
N GLY A 116 33.29 2.19 8.88
CA GLY A 116 34.55 2.52 9.51
C GLY A 116 34.78 4.03 9.58
N GLU A 117 35.60 4.45 10.53
CA GLU A 117 35.94 5.87 10.71
C GLU A 117 36.88 6.37 9.62
N ARG A 118 37.84 5.53 9.23
CA ARG A 118 38.89 5.85 8.25
C ARG A 118 38.65 5.14 6.93
N TRP A 119 39.16 5.74 5.87
CA TRP A 119 39.31 5.08 4.58
C TRP A 119 40.41 4.01 4.70
N ARG A 120 40.14 2.80 4.20
CA ARG A 120 41.15 1.74 4.13
C ARG A 120 41.88 1.82 2.80
N ASP A 121 43.20 1.72 2.85
CA ASP A 121 44.01 1.54 1.65
C ASP A 121 43.88 0.09 1.18
N LEU A 122 43.04 -0.12 0.17
CA LEU A 122 42.74 -1.43 -0.41
C LEU A 122 43.06 -1.37 -1.90
N PRO A 123 43.59 -2.47 -2.48
CA PRO A 123 43.83 -2.52 -3.91
C PRO A 123 42.53 -2.28 -4.67
N ASP A 124 42.64 -1.44 -5.70
CA ASP A 124 41.53 -1.22 -6.62
C ASP A 124 41.26 -2.47 -7.45
N ASN A 125 39.99 -2.76 -7.66
CA ASN A 125 39.55 -3.86 -8.48
C ASN A 125 38.16 -3.54 -9.07
N PRO A 126 37.77 -4.14 -10.21
CA PRO A 126 36.51 -3.83 -10.88
C PRO A 126 35.26 -4.25 -10.08
N LYS A 127 35.38 -5.22 -9.16
CA LYS A 127 34.26 -5.67 -8.32
C LYS A 127 33.98 -4.72 -7.16
N ARG A 128 34.92 -3.84 -6.80
CA ARG A 128 34.81 -2.96 -5.62
C ARG A 128 33.87 -1.78 -5.88
N PHE A 129 32.95 -1.55 -4.95
CA PHE A 129 32.17 -0.32 -4.90
C PHE A 129 33.04 0.86 -4.44
N ASP A 130 33.06 1.96 -5.19
CA ASP A 130 33.73 3.21 -4.78
C ASP A 130 32.75 4.37 -4.56
N SER A 131 31.58 4.33 -5.19
CA SER A 131 30.58 5.40 -5.14
C SER A 131 29.63 5.25 -3.96
N ASP A 132 29.12 4.03 -3.76
CA ASP A 132 28.11 3.72 -2.76
C ASP A 132 28.73 2.88 -1.63
N TYR A 133 28.33 3.14 -0.38
CA TYR A 133 28.80 2.39 0.79
C TYR A 133 28.14 1.01 0.86
N CYS A 134 28.47 0.17 -0.12
CA CYS A 134 27.89 -1.14 -0.35
C CYS A 134 28.94 -2.25 -0.24
N VAL A 135 28.42 -3.44 0.07
CA VAL A 135 29.13 -4.73 -0.01
C VAL A 135 28.09 -5.75 -0.45
N LEU A 136 28.49 -6.70 -1.31
CA LEU A 136 27.63 -7.79 -1.76
C LEU A 136 27.91 -9.06 -0.98
N ALA A 137 26.95 -9.98 -0.98
CA ALA A 137 27.21 -11.35 -0.58
C ALA A 137 28.05 -12.07 -1.66
N VAL A 138 28.82 -13.06 -1.25
CA VAL A 138 29.52 -13.98 -2.15
C VAL A 138 28.51 -14.79 -2.98
N GLN A 139 27.38 -15.15 -2.35
CA GLN A 139 26.33 -15.94 -2.99
C GLN A 139 25.48 -15.06 -3.91
N GLY A 140 25.32 -15.49 -5.16
CA GLY A 140 24.39 -14.93 -6.14
C GLY A 140 23.23 -15.90 -6.41
N PHE A 141 22.08 -15.36 -6.83
CA PHE A 141 20.89 -16.15 -7.15
C PHE A 141 20.45 -15.89 -8.59
N MET A 142 20.25 -16.97 -9.36
CA MET A 142 19.74 -16.89 -10.73
C MET A 142 18.24 -17.19 -10.83
N TYR A 143 17.72 -18.06 -9.95
CA TYR A 143 16.32 -18.48 -9.92
C TYR A 143 15.90 -18.90 -8.50
N GLY A 144 14.59 -19.08 -8.30
CA GLY A 144 14.02 -19.58 -7.05
C GLY A 144 13.56 -18.49 -6.08
N ARG A 145 13.33 -18.90 -4.83
CA ARG A 145 12.94 -18.03 -3.71
C ARG A 145 13.98 -18.19 -2.62
N HIS A 146 14.48 -17.07 -2.11
CA HIS A 146 15.55 -17.04 -1.11
C HIS A 146 15.17 -16.05 -0.02
N TYR A 147 15.52 -16.39 1.21
CA TYR A 147 15.24 -15.58 2.38
C TYR A 147 16.50 -15.39 3.22
N TRP A 148 16.73 -14.19 3.72
CA TRP A 148 17.80 -13.91 4.69
C TRP A 148 17.30 -12.85 5.67
N GLU A 149 17.87 -12.86 6.87
CA GLU A 149 17.60 -11.87 7.92
C GLU A 149 18.88 -11.13 8.23
N VAL A 150 18.75 -9.83 8.50
CA VAL A 150 19.86 -8.98 8.94
C VAL A 150 19.45 -8.25 10.21
N GLU A 151 20.32 -8.32 11.22
CA GLU A 151 20.21 -7.47 12.39
C GLU A 151 20.61 -6.04 12.03
N VAL A 152 19.70 -5.10 12.26
CA VAL A 152 19.84 -3.71 11.83
C VAL A 152 19.68 -2.76 13.01
N GLY A 153 20.38 -1.63 12.95
CA GLY A 153 20.38 -0.68 14.06
C GLY A 153 21.35 0.49 13.88
N GLY A 154 21.59 1.20 14.98
CA GLY A 154 22.52 2.33 15.01
C GLY A 154 21.91 3.68 14.61
N ARG A 155 22.74 4.74 14.66
CA ARG A 155 22.37 6.14 14.34
C ARG A 155 22.70 6.56 12.91
N ARG A 156 23.69 5.92 12.26
CA ARG A 156 24.31 6.39 11.00
C ARG A 156 23.60 5.91 9.73
N GLY A 157 22.47 5.22 9.86
CA GLY A 157 21.72 4.66 8.74
C GLY A 157 22.23 3.29 8.30
N TRP A 158 21.40 2.57 7.55
CA TRP A 158 21.68 1.25 6.99
C TRP A 158 20.76 1.01 5.78
N ALA A 159 21.16 0.11 4.89
CA ALA A 159 20.31 -0.38 3.81
C ALA A 159 20.61 -1.86 3.56
N VAL A 160 19.58 -2.62 3.21
CA VAL A 160 19.67 -4.03 2.87
C VAL A 160 18.78 -4.33 1.67
N GLY A 161 19.18 -5.27 0.83
CA GLY A 161 18.40 -5.64 -0.34
C GLY A 161 19.17 -6.51 -1.32
N ALA A 162 18.82 -6.39 -2.59
CA ALA A 162 19.40 -7.16 -3.68
C ALA A 162 19.95 -6.24 -4.76
N ALA A 163 20.97 -6.70 -5.47
CA ALA A 163 21.52 -6.02 -6.62
C ALA A 163 21.73 -7.03 -7.75
N ARG A 164 21.63 -6.56 -9.00
CA ARG A 164 22.09 -7.36 -10.13
C ARG A 164 23.62 -7.44 -10.09
N GLU A 165 24.19 -8.57 -10.50
CA GLU A 165 25.64 -8.74 -10.51
C GLU A 165 26.35 -7.69 -11.38
N SER A 166 25.70 -7.30 -12.48
CA SER A 166 26.11 -6.24 -13.41
C SER A 166 25.89 -4.82 -12.89
N ALA A 167 25.37 -4.65 -11.66
CA ALA A 167 25.14 -3.33 -11.10
C ALA A 167 26.44 -2.54 -11.10
N ARG A 168 26.32 -1.27 -11.48
CA ARG A 168 27.45 -0.36 -11.59
C ARG A 168 28.06 -0.10 -10.22
N ARG A 169 29.39 -0.25 -10.13
CA ARG A 169 30.16 -0.19 -8.88
C ARG A 169 31.09 1.03 -8.77
N LYS A 170 31.39 1.63 -9.92
CA LYS A 170 32.34 2.74 -10.09
C LYS A 170 31.63 4.05 -10.38
N GLU A 171 32.12 5.18 -9.86
CA GLU A 171 31.66 6.53 -10.28
C GLU A 171 32.03 6.81 -11.77
N LYS A 172 31.38 7.80 -12.41
CA LYS A 172 31.44 7.98 -13.88
C LYS A 172 32.32 9.17 -14.10
N SER A 173 33.43 8.98 -14.81
CA SER A 173 34.17 10.06 -15.42
C SER A 173 33.30 10.68 -16.52
N SER A 174 32.56 11.73 -16.16
CA SER A 174 32.01 12.77 -17.05
C SER A 174 31.51 12.37 -18.45
N SER A 175 30.69 11.32 -18.58
CA SER A 175 29.87 11.13 -19.79
C SER A 175 28.50 10.50 -19.50
N GLY A 176 27.48 11.24 -19.92
CA GLY A 176 26.08 10.95 -19.65
C GLY A 176 25.62 9.61 -20.21
N SER A 177 25.22 8.72 -19.31
CA SER A 177 24.07 7.85 -19.56
C SER A 177 23.44 7.55 -18.21
N HIS A 178 22.14 7.81 -18.07
CA HIS A 178 21.36 7.43 -16.90
C HIS A 178 21.16 5.91 -16.94
N GLN A 179 22.23 5.14 -16.75
CA GLN A 179 22.09 3.71 -16.54
C GLN A 179 21.31 3.52 -15.24
N LYS A 180 20.14 2.90 -15.37
CA LYS A 180 19.24 2.53 -14.29
C LYS A 180 20.03 1.81 -13.18
N ARG A 181 19.88 2.28 -11.93
CA ARG A 181 20.48 1.63 -10.76
C ARG A 181 19.82 0.27 -10.56
N GLU A 182 20.55 -0.81 -10.82
CA GLU A 182 20.06 -2.19 -10.66
C GLU A 182 20.22 -2.68 -9.21
N ILE A 183 19.83 -1.83 -8.27
CA ILE A 183 19.89 -2.06 -6.83
C ILE A 183 18.50 -1.79 -6.26
N TRP A 184 17.98 -2.76 -5.52
CA TRP A 184 16.71 -2.66 -4.80
C TRP A 184 17.00 -2.83 -3.32
N CYS A 185 16.69 -1.83 -2.52
CA CYS A 185 16.96 -1.90 -1.08
C CYS A 185 15.91 -1.19 -0.26
N VAL A 186 15.80 -1.58 0.99
CA VAL A 186 15.13 -0.81 2.02
C VAL A 186 16.14 -0.39 3.06
N GLY A 187 15.93 0.77 3.65
CA GLY A 187 16.85 1.25 4.66
C GLY A 187 16.40 2.55 5.30
N THR A 188 17.32 3.12 6.07
CA THR A 188 17.16 4.42 6.70
C THR A 188 18.45 5.20 6.60
N ASN A 189 18.35 6.51 6.43
CA ASN A 189 19.49 7.41 6.55
C ASN A 189 19.69 7.90 8.00
N GLY A 190 19.07 7.22 8.97
CA GLY A 190 19.04 7.61 10.39
C GLY A 190 17.90 8.57 10.75
N LYS A 191 17.24 9.19 9.77
CA LYS A 191 16.11 10.10 9.97
C LYS A 191 14.80 9.55 9.42
N LYS A 192 14.82 9.02 8.19
CA LYS A 192 13.63 8.49 7.49
C LYS A 192 13.90 7.12 6.91
N TYR A 193 12.88 6.26 6.94
CA TYR A 193 12.91 5.00 6.23
C TYR A 193 12.51 5.19 4.78
N GLN A 194 13.08 4.39 3.90
CA GLN A 194 12.84 4.47 2.47
C GLN A 194 13.05 3.12 1.79
N ALA A 195 12.23 2.83 0.78
CA ALA A 195 12.50 1.83 -0.23
C ALA A 195 13.09 2.53 -1.46
N LEU A 196 14.16 1.96 -2.01
CA LEU A 196 14.78 2.37 -3.25
C LEU A 196 14.56 1.26 -4.27
N THR A 197 13.97 1.62 -5.40
CA THR A 197 13.87 0.77 -6.58
C THR A 197 14.72 1.40 -7.68
N THR A 198 14.74 0.74 -8.84
CA THR A 198 15.49 1.20 -10.01
C THR A 198 15.12 2.62 -10.47
N THR A 199 13.87 3.03 -10.28
CA THR A 199 13.34 4.30 -10.81
C THR A 199 12.78 5.22 -9.74
N GLU A 200 12.48 4.70 -8.54
CA GLU A 200 11.73 5.43 -7.54
C GLU A 200 12.34 5.29 -6.15
N GLN A 201 12.13 6.34 -5.35
CA GLN A 201 12.40 6.35 -3.93
C GLN A 201 11.09 6.59 -3.19
N THR A 202 10.68 5.62 -2.38
CA THR A 202 9.43 5.68 -1.62
C THR A 202 9.73 5.88 -0.15
N CYS A 203 9.21 6.94 0.46
CA CYS A 203 9.31 7.14 1.91
C CYS A 203 8.44 6.11 2.64
N LEU A 204 8.98 5.54 3.72
CA LEU A 204 8.30 4.58 4.57
C LEU A 204 8.16 5.13 5.99
N SER A 205 7.09 4.74 6.66
CA SER A 205 6.78 5.14 8.04
C SER A 205 6.39 3.91 8.86
N PRO A 206 7.34 3.03 9.18
CA PRO A 206 7.07 1.88 10.05
C PRO A 206 6.60 2.36 11.42
N ALA A 207 5.67 1.61 12.03
CA ALA A 207 5.12 1.94 13.35
C ALA A 207 6.18 1.87 14.46
N GLU A 208 7.18 1.01 14.28
CA GLU A 208 8.25 0.78 15.25
C GLU A 208 9.63 0.87 14.60
N LYS A 209 10.65 1.05 15.45
CA LYS A 209 12.04 1.03 15.01
C LYS A 209 12.48 -0.42 14.75
N LEU A 210 12.85 -0.71 13.50
CA LEU A 210 13.31 -2.03 13.09
C LEU A 210 14.65 -2.39 13.77
N ARG A 211 14.71 -3.60 14.33
CA ARG A 211 15.93 -4.23 14.87
C ARG A 211 16.42 -5.40 14.02
N ARG A 212 15.52 -5.95 13.21
CA ARG A 212 15.76 -7.03 12.27
C ARG A 212 14.97 -6.75 11.00
N PHE A 213 15.57 -7.03 9.86
CA PHE A 213 14.95 -6.97 8.56
C PHE A 213 15.10 -8.30 7.84
#